data_AF-C1D7A3-F1
#
_entry.id   AF-C1D7A3-F1
#
_cell.length_a   1.000
_cell.length_b   1.000
_cell.length_c   1.000
_cell.angle_alpha   90.00
_cell.angle_beta   90.00
_cell.angle_gamma   90.00
#
_symmetry.space_group_name_H-M   'P 1'
#
loop_
_entity.id
_entity.type
_entity.pdbx_description
1 polymer ?
#
loop_
_entity_poly.entity_id
_entity_poly.type
_entity_poly.pdbx_seq_one_letter_code
_entity_poly.pdbx_strand_id
1 'polypeptide(L)' 'MQRGDHLVTARTGYEHHGLYLGQGRVIHYTPEGVLLASLDGFCAGQSCRVQPHPHRHHDAAASIRRGLPAAA' A
#
# COMPACT_ATOMS: atom_id res chain seq x y z
N MET A 1 -1.36 -4.30 11.02
CA MET A 1 -1.73 -3.46 9.87
C MET A 1 -3.14 -2.94 10.08
N GLN A 2 -3.38 -1.67 9.76
CA GLN A 2 -4.63 -0.94 9.87
C GLN A 2 -4.92 -0.22 8.54
N ARG A 3 -6.21 0.01 8.23
CA ARG A 3 -6.61 0.71 7.00
C ARG A 3 -5.95 2.09 6.94
N GLY A 4 -5.26 2.37 5.83
CA GLY A 4 -4.48 3.58 5.60
C GLY A 4 -3.01 3.50 6.02
N ASP A 5 -2.54 2.32 6.46
CA ASP A 5 -1.12 2.07 6.72
C ASP A 5 -0.32 2.05 5.41
N HIS A 6 0.84 2.70 5.44
CA HIS A 6 1.88 2.52 4.42
C HIS A 6 2.57 1.19 4.65
N LEU A 7 2.47 0.30 3.67
CA LEU A 7 3.11 -1.01 3.67
C LEU A 7 4.40 -0.98 2.87
N VAL A 8 5.40 -1.70 3.36
CA VAL A 8 6.66 -1.92 2.68
C VAL A 8 6.99 -3.40 2.68
N THR A 9 7.44 -3.91 1.55
CA THR A 9 7.89 -5.29 1.38
C THR A 9 9.16 -5.32 0.54
N ALA A 10 10.05 -6.26 0.82
CA ALA A 10 11.27 -6.41 0.03
C ALA A 10 10.98 -6.93 -1.39
N ARG A 11 11.79 -6.47 -2.34
CA ARG A 11 11.97 -7.02 -3.69
C ARG A 11 13.46 -7.11 -3.99
N THR A 12 13.81 -7.88 -5.01
CA THR A 12 15.22 -8.00 -5.44
C THR A 12 15.74 -6.63 -5.87
N GLY A 13 16.58 -6.02 -5.04
CA GLY A 13 17.24 -4.75 -5.31
C GLY A 13 16.47 -3.48 -4.91
N TYR A 14 15.26 -3.58 -4.34
CA TYR A 14 14.49 -2.41 -3.88
C TYR A 14 13.40 -2.76 -2.85
N GLU A 15 12.81 -1.73 -2.23
CA GLU A 15 11.60 -1.87 -1.42
C GLU A 15 10.36 -1.53 -2.24
N HIS A 16 9.33 -2.38 -2.19
CA HIS A 16 8.04 -2.12 -2.83
C HIS A 16 7.05 -1.56 -1.82
N HIS A 17 6.31 -0.54 -2.24
CA HIS A 17 5.47 0.27 -1.36
C HIS A 17 4.00 0.19 -1.75
N GLY A 18 3.11 0.20 -0.75
CA GLY A 18 1.67 0.16 -0.97
C GLY A 18 0.89 0.81 0.17
N LEU A 19 -0.40 1.05 -0.05
CA LEU A 19 -1.32 1.61 0.93
C LEU A 19 -2.39 0.57 1.26
N TYR A 20 -2.48 0.16 2.51
CA TYR A 20 -3.44 -0.85 2.94
C TYR A 20 -4.86 -0.30 2.97
N LEU A 21 -5.80 -0.94 2.29
CA LEU A 21 -7.21 -0.55 2.28
C LEU A 21 -8.03 -1.22 3.38
N GLY A 22 -7.43 -2.11 4.17
CA GLY A 22 -8.20 -3.03 5.02
C GLY A 22 -8.69 -4.24 4.23
N GLN A 23 -9.18 -5.25 4.96
CA GLN A 23 -9.75 -6.48 4.37
C GLN A 23 -8.80 -7.18 3.39
N GLY A 24 -7.50 -7.16 3.68
CA GLY A 24 -6.49 -7.83 2.85
C GLY A 24 -6.29 -7.19 1.47
N ARG A 25 -6.65 -5.91 1.26
CA ARG A 25 -6.47 -5.20 -0.01
C ARG A 25 -5.40 -4.11 0.10
N VAL A 26 -4.63 -3.92 -0.96
CA VAL A 26 -3.53 -2.93 -1.05
C VAL A 26 -3.62 -2.20 -2.38
N ILE A 27 -3.45 -0.87 -2.35
CA ILE A 27 -3.15 -0.09 -3.56
C ILE A 27 -1.64 0.04 -3.66
N HIS A 28 -1.07 -0.21 -4.84
CA HIS A 28 0.35 0.03 -5.09
C HIS A 28 0.58 0.59 -6.48
N TYR A 29 1.74 1.21 -6.68
CA TYR A 29 2.18 1.66 -7.99
C TYR A 29 3.04 0.56 -8.64
N THR A 30 2.74 0.22 -9.87
CA THR A 30 3.44 -0.77 -10.70
C THR A 30 3.82 -0.12 -12.05
N PRO A 31 4.62 -0.80 -12.89
CA PRO A 31 4.91 -0.32 -14.25
C PRO A 31 3.65 -0.07 -15.10
N GLU A 32 2.55 -0.78 -14.83
CA GLU A 32 1.25 -0.65 -15.51
C GLU A 32 0.37 0.47 -14.91
N GLY A 33 0.80 1.09 -13.81
CA GLY A 33 0.10 2.19 -13.15
C GLY A 33 -0.32 1.87 -11.71
N VAL A 34 -1.38 2.51 -11.24
CA VAL A 34 -1.89 2.32 -9.87
C VAL A 34 -2.88 1.15 -9.88
N LEU A 35 -2.51 0.06 -9.20
CA LEU A 35 -3.29 -1.18 -9.17
C LEU A 35 -3.73 -1.58 -7.76
N LEU A 36 -4.78 -2.41 -7.72
CA LEU A 36 -5.25 -3.11 -6.53
C LEU A 36 -4.68 -4.52 -6.49
N ALA A 37 -4.21 -4.93 -5.32
CA ALA A 37 -3.74 -6.29 -5.06
C ALA A 37 -4.30 -6.83 -3.74
N SER A 38 -4.30 -8.15 -3.59
CA SER A 38 -4.41 -8.77 -2.27
C SER A 38 -3.15 -8.48 -1.45
N LEU A 39 -3.25 -8.54 -0.12
CA LEU A 39 -2.11 -8.37 0.78
C LEU A 39 -1.03 -9.43 0.49
N ASP A 40 -1.43 -10.69 0.34
CA ASP A 40 -0.50 -11.79 0.06
C ASP A 40 0.19 -11.61 -1.31
N GLY A 41 -0.58 -11.19 -2.32
CA GLY A 41 -0.02 -10.87 -3.65
C GLY A 41 0.92 -9.67 -3.60
N PHE A 42 0.59 -8.64 -2.82
CA PHE A 42 1.47 -7.51 -2.57
C PHE A 42 2.77 -7.94 -1.88
N CYS A 43 2.70 -8.81 -0.86
CA CYS A 43 3.88 -9.30 -0.16
C CYS A 43 4.74 -10.23 -1.02
N ALA A 44 4.13 -11.01 -1.93
CA ALA A 44 4.79 -11.94 -2.85
C ALA A 44 5.79 -12.88 -2.15
N GLY A 45 5.33 -13.51 -1.07
CA GLY A 45 6.12 -14.44 -0.25
C GLY A 45 7.19 -13.78 0.63
N GLN A 46 7.32 -12.46 0.61
CA GLN A 46 8.19 -11.71 1.52
C GLN A 46 7.40 -11.18 2.73
N SER A 47 8.09 -10.74 3.77
CA SER A 47 7.44 -10.06 4.89
C SER A 47 6.99 -8.64 4.51
N CYS A 48 5.75 -8.29 4.85
CA CYS A 48 5.26 -6.92 4.79
C CYS A 48 5.29 -6.25 6.17
N ARG A 49 5.85 -5.04 6.23
CA ARG A 49 5.88 -4.22 7.45
C ARG A 49 5.12 -2.91 7.26
N VAL A 50 4.66 -2.34 8.37
CA VAL A 50 4.10 -0.98 8.38
C VAL A 50 5.23 0.03 8.51
N GLN A 51 5.22 1.06 7.68
CA GLN A 51 6.11 2.22 7.82
C GLN A 51 5.36 3.35 8.56
N PRO A 52 5.76 3.69 9.80
CA PRO A 52 5.12 4.74 10.57
C PRO A 52 5.45 6.12 10.00
N HIS A 53 4.47 7.03 10.08
CA HIS A 53 4.58 8.44 9.66
C HIS A 53 3.96 9.35 10.74
N PRO A 54 4.71 9.74 11.79
CA PRO A 54 4.18 10.53 12.91
C PRO A 54 3.73 11.94 12.50
N HIS A 55 4.26 12.46 11.39
CA HIS A 55 3.96 13.79 10.87
C HIS A 55 3.26 13.73 9.50
N ARG A 56 2.36 12.75 9.31
CA ARG A 56 1.61 12.61 8.04
C ARG A 56 0.70 13.82 7.81
N HIS A 57 0.81 14.44 6.63
CA HIS A 57 -0.03 15.57 6.22
C HIS A 57 -1.49 15.17 5.95
N HIS A 58 -1.70 13.95 5.45
CA HIS A 58 -3.01 13.40 5.14
C HIS A 58 -3.32 12.24 6.07
N ASP A 59 -4.51 12.20 6.67
CA ASP A 59 -4.98 11.07 7.46
C ASP A 59 -5.21 9.80 6.61
N ALA A 60 -5.57 8.69 7.27
CA ALA A 60 -5.81 7.41 6.63
C ALA A 60 -6.84 7.47 5.49
N ALA A 61 -7.97 8.15 5.71
CA ALA A 61 -9.06 8.25 4.74
C ALA A 61 -8.66 9.12 3.55
N ALA A 62 -8.00 10.26 3.80
CA ALA A 62 -7.51 11.16 2.78
C ALA A 62 -6.41 10.51 1.92
N SER A 63 -5.49 9.76 2.53
CA SER A 63 -4.48 9.00 1.79
C SER A 63 -5.12 7.97 0.86
N ILE A 64 -6.12 7.23 1.33
CA ILE A 64 -6.84 6.24 0.51
C ILE A 64 -7.58 6.93 -0.63
N ARG A 65 -8.37 7.96 -0.34
CA ARG A 65 -9.14 8.70 -1.35
C ARG A 65 -8.26 9.23 -2.48
N ARG A 66 -7.06 9.73 -2.15
CA ARG A 66 -6.12 10.25 -3.15
C ARG A 66 -5.38 9.15 -3.93
N GLY A 67 -5.26 7.96 -3.35
CA GLY A 67 -4.54 6.83 -3.97
C GLY A 67 -5.44 5.94 -4.83
N LEU A 68 -6.76 6.03 -4.70
CA LEU A 68 -7.69 5.27 -5.53
C LEU A 68 -7.58 5.70 -6.99
N PRO A 69 -7.47 4.76 -7.95
CA PRO A 69 -7.57 5.09 -9.36
C PRO A 69 -8.98 5.63 -9.67
N ALA A 70 -9.10 6.47 -10.71
CA ALA A 70 -10.31 7.23 -11.03
C ALA A 70 -11.56 6.40 -11.40
N ALA A 71 -11.52 5.07 -11.25
CA ALA A 71 -12.61 4.14 -11.55
C ALA A 71 -12.80 3.05 -10.46
N ALA A 72 -12.26 3.23 -9.25
CA ALA A 72 -12.38 2.29 -8.13
C ALA A 72 -13.40 2.70 -7.06
#